data_AF-A0A661PA61-F1
#
_entry.id   AF-A0A661PA61-F1
#
_cell.length_a   1.000
_cell.length_b   1.000
_cell.length_c   1.000
_cell.angle_alpha   90.00
_cell.angle_beta   90.00
_cell.angle_gamma   90.00
#
_symmetry.space_group_name_H-M   'P 1'
#
loop_
_entity.id
_entity.type
_entity.pdbx_description
1 polymer ?
#
loop_
_entity_poly.entity_id
_entity_poly.type
_entity_poly.pdbx_seq_one_letter_code
_entity_poly.pdbx_strand_id
1 'polypeptide(L)' 'MQDLILLSDGSVHAQSKIGYGAYLAVIEPGLSLEELRSHVRVRRFTQTSSTKLELQTL' A
#
# COMPACT_ATOMS: atom_id res chain seq x y z
N MET A 1 -9.92 -17.48 -14.25
CA MET A 1 -9.54 -16.53 -13.18
C MET A 1 -8.07 -16.22 -13.40
N GLN A 2 -7.70 -14.93 -13.36
CA GLN A 2 -6.30 -14.51 -13.37
C GLN A 2 -5.84 -14.37 -11.92
N ASP A 3 -4.66 -14.89 -11.62
CA ASP A 3 -4.08 -14.75 -10.29
C ASP A 3 -3.55 -13.32 -10.12
N LEU A 4 -3.79 -12.73 -8.95
CA LEU A 4 -3.33 -11.40 -8.59
C LEU A 4 -2.41 -11.51 -7.38
N ILE A 5 -1.18 -11.03 -7.52
CA ILE A 5 -0.30 -10.82 -6.37
C ILE A 5 -0.56 -9.41 -5.84
N LEU A 6 -1.05 -9.32 -4.61
CA LEU A 6 -1.21 -8.06 -3.89
C LEU A 6 -0.16 -7.96 -2.79
N LEU A 7 0.70 -6.95 -2.90
CA LEU A 7 1.67 -6.59 -1.87
C LEU A 7 1.16 -5.30 -1.21
N SER A 8 1.09 -5.28 0.11
CA SER A 8 0.68 -4.11 0.87
C SER A 8 1.63 -3.87 2.03
N ASP A 9 1.85 -2.60 2.34
CA ASP A 9 2.57 -2.18 3.52
C ASP A 9 1.96 -0.88 4.05
N GLY A 10 2.16 -0.60 5.33
CA GLY A 10 1.58 0.55 5.98
C GLY A 10 2.33 0.95 7.24
N SER A 11 2.40 2.25 7.49
CA SER A 11 3.01 2.77 8.71
C SER A 11 2.29 4.02 9.19
N VAL A 12 2.21 4.17 10.50
CA VAL A 12 1.62 5.35 11.15
C VAL A 12 2.59 5.95 12.15
N HIS A 13 2.71 7.27 12.11
CA HIS A 13 3.34 8.02 13.18
C HIS A 13 2.28 8.39 14.23
N ALA A 14 2.20 7.57 15.29
CA ALA A 14 1.13 7.58 16.28
C ALA A 14 0.88 8.96 16.94
N GLN A 15 1.94 9.72 17.22
CA GLN A 15 1.84 11.05 17.86
C GLN A 15 1.13 12.06 16.96
N SER A 16 1.52 12.11 15.68
CA SER A 16 0.91 13.02 14.70
C SER A 16 -0.41 12.51 14.12
N LYS A 17 -0.73 11.22 14.34
CA LYS A 17 -1.86 10.51 13.72
C LYS A 17 -1.86 10.59 12.18
N ILE A 18 -0.67 10.69 11.59
CA ILE A 18 -0.45 10.65 10.15
C ILE A 18 0.04 9.24 9.81
N GLY A 19 -0.65 8.59 8.88
CA GLY A 19 -0.24 7.30 8.36
C GLY A 19 -0.13 7.31 6.84
N TYR A 20 0.60 6.34 6.33
CA TYR A 20 0.74 6.06 4.91
C TYR A 20 0.48 4.59 4.68
N GLY A 21 -0.38 4.31 3.71
CA GLY A 21 -0.57 2.97 3.16
C GLY A 21 0.02 2.92 1.76
N ALA A 22 0.59 1.79 1.40
CA ALA A 22 1.10 1.52 0.07
C ALA A 22 0.62 0.14 -0.40
N TYR A 23 0.32 0.02 -1.70
CA TYR A 23 0.06 -1.27 -2.31
C TYR A 23 0.65 -1.37 -3.72
N LEU A 24 0.90 -2.60 -4.14
CA LEU A 24 1.30 -2.98 -5.49
C LEU A 24 0.49 -4.20 -5.92
N ALA A 25 -0.25 -4.05 -7.01
CA ALA A 25 -1.02 -5.12 -7.65
C ALA A 25 -0.27 -5.62 -8.88
N VAL A 26 0.07 -6.91 -8.92
CA VAL A 26 0.80 -7.53 -10.03
C VAL A 26 -0.07 -8.61 -10.67
N ILE A 27 -0.54 -8.33 -11.88
CA ILE A 27 -1.39 -9.23 -12.68
C ILE A 27 -0.54 -10.10 -13.61
N GLU A 28 0.55 -9.55 -14.15
CA GLU A 28 1.46 -10.27 -15.04
C GLU A 28 2.86 -10.38 -14.41
N PRO A 29 3.36 -11.61 -14.19
CA PRO A 29 4.74 -11.81 -13.79
C PRO A 29 5.68 -11.49 -14.96
N GLY A 30 6.79 -10.81 -14.68
CA GLY A 30 7.83 -10.50 -15.68
C GLY A 30 8.14 -9.01 -15.89
N LEU A 31 7.40 -8.10 -15.24
CA LEU A 31 7.74 -6.68 -15.21
C LEU A 31 9.11 -6.45 -14.54
N SER A 32 9.89 -5.52 -15.08
CA SER A 32 11.13 -5.07 -14.45
C SER A 32 10.85 -4.38 -13.11
N LEU A 33 11.87 -4.30 -12.25
CA LEU A 33 11.76 -3.61 -10.97
C LEU A 33 11.34 -2.14 -11.13
N GLU A 34 11.87 -1.45 -12.14
CA GLU A 34 11.54 -0.04 -12.41
C GLU A 34 10.08 0.12 -12.85
N GLU A 35 9.57 -0.78 -13.68
CA GLU A 35 8.15 -0.82 -14.03
C GLU A 35 7.31 -1.06 -12.77
N LEU A 36 7.65 -2.06 -11.95
CA LEU A 36 6.93 -2.36 -10.70
C LEU A 36 6.92 -1.18 -9.73
N ARG A 37 8.04 -0.44 -9.60
CA ARG A 37 8.12 0.78 -8.77
C ARG A 37 7.14 1.85 -9.22
N SER A 38 6.97 2.05 -10.53
CA SER A 38 6.03 3.03 -11.07
C SER A 38 4.56 2.69 -10.80
N HIS A 39 4.25 1.43 -10.51
CA HIS A 39 2.90 0.95 -10.19
C HIS A 39 2.56 1.00 -8.70
N VAL A 40 3.53 1.28 -7.82
CA VAL A 40 3.28 1.42 -6.39
C VAL A 40 2.34 2.60 -6.14
N ARG A 41 1.23 2.34 -5.47
CA ARG A 41 0.26 3.36 -5.09
C ARG A 41 0.42 3.67 -3.62
N VAL A 42 0.68 4.93 -3.30
CA VAL A 42 0.82 5.41 -1.92
C VAL A 42 -0.30 6.37 -1.61
N ARG A 43 -0.89 6.23 -0.42
CA ARG A 43 -1.93 7.12 0.08
C ARG A 43 -1.62 7.58 1.49
N ARG A 44 -1.77 8.88 1.72
CA ARG A 44 -1.69 9.50 3.04
C ARG A 44 -3.05 9.47 3.73
N PHE A 45 -3.03 9.20 5.04
CA PHE A 45 -4.18 9.23 5.92
C PHE A 45 -3.90 10.17 7.10
N THR A 46 -4.90 10.98 7.45
CA THR A 46 -4.85 11.88 8.61
C THR A 46 -5.85 11.42 9.67
N GLN A 47 -5.54 11.66 10.95
CA GLN A 47 -6.35 11.18 12.07
C GLN A 47 -6.53 9.66 12.01
N THR A 48 -5.43 8.95 11.77
CA THR A 48 -5.41 7.48 11.72
C THR A 48 -4.55 6.89 12.86
N SER A 49 -4.70 5.59 13.08
CA SER A 49 -3.93 4.74 14.00
C SER A 49 -3.54 3.46 13.25
N SER A 50 -2.71 2.59 13.81
CA SER A 50 -2.28 1.37 13.10
C SER A 50 -3.49 0.53 12.71
N THR A 51 -4.36 0.22 13.67
CA THR A 51 -5.58 -0.56 13.42
C THR A 51 -6.54 0.12 12.43
N LYS A 52 -6.66 1.46 12.50
CA LYS A 52 -7.52 2.20 11.57
C LYS A 52 -6.92 2.24 10.17
N LEU A 53 -5.60 2.33 10.04
CA LEU A 53 -4.89 2.31 8.78
C LEU A 53 -5.08 0.95 8.07
N GLU A 54 -4.95 -0.17 8.78
CA GLU A 54 -5.21 -1.51 8.21
C GLU A 54 -6.58 -1.60 7.52
N LEU A 55 -7.63 -1.09 8.17
CA LEU A 55 -8.99 -1.07 7.60
C LEU A 55 -9.19 -0.07 6.44
N GLN A 56 -8.37 0.97 6.36
CA GLN A 56 -8.46 2.03 5.35
C GLN A 56 -7.59 1.76 4.12
N THR A 57 -6.63 0.85 4.24
CA THR A 57 -5.66 0.51 3.19
C THR A 57 -6.11 -0.70 2.37
N LEU A 58 -7.11 -1.44 2.86
CA LEU A 58 -7.83 -2.51 2.15
C LEU A 58 -8.97 -1.98 1.28
#